data_AF-A0A5C6BSN2-F1
#
_entry.id   AF-A0A5C6BSN2-F1
#
_cell.length_a   1.000
_cell.length_b   1.000
_cell.length_c   1.000
_cell.angle_alpha   90.00
_cell.angle_beta   90.00
_cell.angle_gamma   90.00
#
_symmetry.space_group_name_H-M   'P 1'
#
loop_
_entity.id
_entity.type
_entity.pdbx_description
1 polymer ?
#
loop_
_entity_poly.entity_id
_entity_poly.type
_entity_poly.pdbx_seq_one_letter_code
_entity_poly.pdbx_strand_id
1 'polypeptide(L)'
;MSHPSPEPCRNHSCGLTDVGRRRTENQDQFLVAELRKSMVVRTTSLPIEKNTTLFGRVRGELLIVADGMGGQAAGQRASSVALDHLIAQLLNRMHCFFHLSDGRDDAFVAALKDLLQQTHARILAEAATNDAERGMGTTLTMAYIVWPRMYVVHVGDSRCYLIRKGRCEQLTTDHTLARKLVDAGGMRPEDEAHSRWTNVLWNVLGGKGEHELVAEVRRTELVEGDTVLLCSDGLSRYLSTETLAEVVLEGGDEIQSICHRLVGLANAAGGEDNITVIVSQPRSRKPYDDELPSGETCSSQTESPPADQRSTVKEFADEDTLPGT
;
A
#
# COMPACT_ATOMS: atom_id res chain seq x y z
N MET A 1 -34.39 28.24 2.54
CA MET A 1 -33.13 28.69 3.15
C MET A 1 -32.24 27.47 3.31
N SER A 2 -31.03 27.57 2.74
CA SER A 2 -29.85 26.70 2.89
C SER A 2 -30.05 25.18 2.86
N HIS A 3 -29.61 24.59 1.73
CA HIS A 3 -29.18 23.20 1.63
C HIS A 3 -28.30 22.78 2.82
N PRO A 4 -28.40 21.54 3.34
CA PRO A 4 -27.29 20.98 4.08
C PRO A 4 -26.11 20.88 3.11
N SER A 5 -25.01 21.55 3.47
CA SER A 5 -23.72 21.43 2.81
C SER A 5 -23.35 19.94 2.70
N PRO A 6 -22.74 19.49 1.59
CA PRO A 6 -22.19 18.14 1.54
C PRO A 6 -21.14 18.01 2.65
N GLU A 7 -21.19 16.93 3.43
CA GLU A 7 -20.11 16.61 4.37
C GLU A 7 -18.77 16.62 3.61
N PRO A 8 -17.76 17.39 4.03
CA PRO A 8 -16.47 17.33 3.36
C PRO A 8 -15.83 15.97 3.66
N CYS A 9 -15.54 15.22 2.60
CA CYS A 9 -14.94 13.89 2.59
C CYS A 9 -13.89 13.68 3.70
N ARG A 10 -14.18 12.75 4.62
CA ARG A 10 -13.36 12.31 5.76
C ARG A 10 -12.11 11.52 5.35
N ASN A 11 -11.38 11.92 4.32
CA ASN A 11 -10.26 11.12 3.82
C ASN A 11 -8.94 11.77 4.21
N HIS A 12 -8.40 11.35 5.35
CA HIS A 12 -7.04 11.68 5.83
C HIS A 12 -5.93 11.04 4.99
N SER A 13 -6.29 10.34 3.90
CA SER A 13 -5.36 9.70 2.99
C SER A 13 -5.89 9.72 1.57
N CYS A 14 -5.00 9.86 0.60
CA CYS A 14 -5.29 9.80 -0.83
C CYS A 14 -4.13 9.12 -1.55
N GLY A 15 -4.46 8.29 -2.54
CA GLY A 15 -3.49 7.75 -3.49
C GLY A 15 -3.86 8.15 -4.91
N LEU A 16 -2.84 8.38 -5.74
CA LEU A 16 -2.96 8.68 -7.16
C LEU A 16 -1.88 7.95 -7.93
N THR A 17 -2.22 7.43 -9.10
CA THR A 17 -1.28 6.85 -10.06
C THR A 17 -1.51 7.43 -11.44
N ASP A 18 -0.44 7.62 -12.20
CA ASP A 18 -0.43 8.17 -13.56
C ASP A 18 0.56 7.37 -14.43
N VAL A 19 0.19 7.15 -15.70
CA VAL A 19 1.03 6.39 -16.64
C VAL A 19 2.36 7.10 -16.91
N GLY A 20 2.43 8.41 -16.73
CA GLY A 20 3.55 9.23 -17.16
C GLY A 20 3.42 9.64 -18.64
N ARG A 21 4.44 10.34 -19.14
CA ARG A 21 4.48 10.89 -20.51
C ARG A 21 5.11 9.95 -21.53
N ARG A 22 5.93 8.99 -21.09
CA ARG A 22 6.73 8.13 -21.98
C ARG A 22 6.37 6.65 -21.95
N ARG A 23 5.49 6.22 -21.05
CA ARG A 23 4.96 4.85 -21.00
C ARG A 23 3.59 4.78 -21.67
N THR A 24 3.21 3.59 -22.12
CA THR A 24 1.88 3.30 -22.69
C THR A 24 0.96 2.59 -21.70
N GLU A 25 1.53 2.01 -20.65
CA GLU A 25 0.85 1.18 -19.66
C GLU A 25 1.35 1.55 -18.26
N ASN A 26 0.53 1.26 -17.27
CA ASN A 26 0.86 1.47 -15.87
C ASN A 26 1.12 0.12 -15.17
N GLN A 27 2.36 -0.10 -14.77
CA GLN A 27 2.82 -1.30 -14.06
C GLN A 27 2.82 -1.09 -12.53
N ASP A 28 2.64 0.15 -12.08
CA ASP A 28 2.48 0.45 -10.66
C ASP A 28 1.10 0.00 -10.16
N GLN A 29 1.08 -0.43 -8.90
CA GLN A 29 -0.14 -0.67 -8.14
C GLN A 29 -0.03 -0.01 -6.78
N PHE A 30 -1.16 0.45 -6.24
CA PHE A 30 -1.20 1.03 -4.92
C PHE A 30 -2.48 0.66 -4.17
N LEU A 31 -2.41 0.73 -2.83
CA LEU A 31 -3.54 0.50 -1.94
C LEU A 31 -3.55 1.55 -0.83
N VAL A 32 -4.72 2.13 -0.59
CA VAL A 32 -5.03 2.90 0.62
C VAL A 32 -6.23 2.23 1.28
N ALA A 33 -6.03 1.65 2.47
CA ALA A 33 -7.08 0.88 3.16
C ALA A 33 -7.17 1.22 4.65
N GLU A 34 -8.40 1.32 5.16
CA GLU A 34 -8.69 1.36 6.59
C GLU A 34 -8.96 -0.06 7.10
N LEU A 35 -8.24 -0.48 8.13
CA LEU A 35 -8.41 -1.77 8.77
C LEU A 35 -9.25 -1.60 10.05
N ARG A 36 -10.41 -2.26 10.08
CA ARG A 36 -11.31 -2.29 11.25
C ARG A 36 -11.65 -3.73 11.59
N LYS A 37 -11.57 -4.10 12.87
CA LYS A 37 -12.23 -5.33 13.34
C LYS A 37 -13.73 -5.11 13.26
N SER A 38 -14.46 -6.03 12.65
CA SER A 38 -15.91 -5.97 12.58
C SER A 38 -16.54 -7.33 12.88
N MET A 39 -17.80 -7.31 13.31
CA MET A 39 -18.62 -8.50 13.54
C MET A 39 -20.04 -8.22 13.08
N VAL A 40 -20.62 -9.10 12.26
CA VAL A 40 -22.01 -9.00 11.81
C VAL A 40 -22.89 -9.84 12.72
N VAL A 41 -23.82 -9.20 13.43
CA VAL A 41 -24.76 -9.88 14.33
C VAL A 41 -25.86 -10.54 13.51
N ARG A 42 -25.81 -11.86 13.36
CA ARG A 42 -26.86 -12.61 12.63
C ARG A 42 -28.11 -12.81 13.49
N THR A 43 -27.90 -13.21 14.74
CA THR A 43 -28.96 -13.41 15.73
C THR A 43 -28.40 -13.05 17.10
N THR A 44 -29.22 -12.46 17.96
CA THR A 44 -28.86 -12.15 19.34
C THR A 44 -30.11 -12.08 20.21
N SER A 45 -29.96 -12.33 21.52
CA SER A 45 -30.98 -12.02 22.53
C SER A 45 -30.87 -10.60 23.07
N LEU A 46 -29.81 -9.87 22.70
CA LEU A 46 -29.61 -8.46 23.04
C LEU A 46 -30.50 -7.57 22.15
N PRO A 47 -30.85 -6.35 22.59
CA PRO A 47 -31.61 -5.39 21.79
C PRO A 47 -30.72 -4.74 20.71
N ILE A 48 -30.14 -5.56 19.82
CA ILE A 48 -29.35 -5.13 18.67
C ILE A 48 -30.08 -5.65 17.43
N GLU A 49 -30.21 -4.81 16.41
CA GLU A 49 -30.88 -5.19 15.17
C GLU A 49 -30.16 -6.35 14.46
N LYS A 50 -30.93 -7.17 13.73
CA LYS A 50 -30.35 -8.24 12.92
C LYS A 50 -29.53 -7.65 11.79
N ASN A 51 -28.40 -8.28 11.50
CA ASN A 51 -27.40 -7.84 10.52
C ASN A 51 -26.69 -6.53 10.86
N THR A 52 -26.80 -6.01 12.10
CA THR A 52 -25.95 -4.90 12.54
C THR A 52 -24.47 -5.31 12.52
N THR A 53 -23.62 -4.44 11.97
CA THR A 53 -22.17 -4.60 12.03
C THR A 53 -21.62 -3.83 13.23
N LEU A 54 -21.01 -4.55 14.16
CA LEU A 54 -20.30 -3.98 15.30
C LEU A 54 -18.83 -3.81 14.94
N PHE A 55 -18.21 -2.69 15.31
CA PHE A 55 -16.81 -2.42 15.05
C PHE A 55 -15.97 -2.42 16.33
N GLY A 56 -14.75 -2.93 16.24
CA GLY A 56 -13.74 -2.79 17.27
C GLY A 56 -13.23 -1.36 17.38
N ARG A 57 -12.65 -1.02 18.54
CA ARG A 57 -12.11 0.32 18.82
C ARG A 57 -10.81 0.61 18.08
N VAL A 58 -9.97 -0.41 17.90
CA VAL A 58 -8.67 -0.25 17.23
C VAL A 58 -8.90 -0.15 15.73
N ARG A 59 -8.30 0.87 15.13
CA ARG A 59 -8.26 1.09 13.69
C ARG A 59 -6.82 1.11 13.24
N GLY A 60 -6.58 0.58 12.06
CA GLY A 60 -5.31 0.66 11.37
C GLY A 60 -5.51 1.31 10.02
N GLU A 61 -4.42 1.78 9.46
CA GLU A 61 -4.34 2.24 8.09
C GLU A 61 -3.19 1.49 7.39
N LEU A 62 -3.44 1.11 6.15
CA LEU A 62 -2.53 0.35 5.32
C LEU A 62 -2.33 1.10 4.00
N LEU A 63 -1.11 1.55 3.78
CA LEU A 63 -0.68 2.25 2.56
C LEU A 63 0.34 1.37 1.87
N ILE A 64 0.18 1.09 0.59
CA ILE A 64 1.10 0.24 -0.18
C ILE A 64 1.33 0.85 -1.55
N VAL A 65 2.59 0.89 -1.98
CA VAL A 65 3.00 1.14 -3.37
C VAL A 65 3.85 -0.05 -3.82
N ALA A 66 3.60 -0.55 -5.02
CA ALA A 66 4.37 -1.59 -5.68
C ALA A 66 4.61 -1.20 -7.14
N ASP A 67 5.88 -1.08 -7.52
CA ASP A 67 6.32 -0.79 -8.88
C ASP A 67 6.76 -2.09 -9.55
N GLY A 68 5.99 -2.48 -10.57
CA GLY A 68 6.15 -3.74 -11.29
C GLY A 68 7.22 -3.67 -12.37
N MET A 69 8.22 -4.55 -12.28
CA MET A 69 9.34 -4.63 -13.22
C MET A 69 9.41 -5.98 -13.96
N GLY A 70 10.00 -5.94 -15.15
CA GLY A 70 9.91 -7.00 -16.15
C GLY A 70 9.21 -6.47 -17.39
N GLY A 71 9.27 -7.19 -18.52
CA GLY A 71 8.53 -6.79 -19.73
C GLY A 71 7.07 -6.45 -19.42
N GLN A 72 6.44 -5.62 -20.24
CA GLN A 72 5.16 -4.94 -19.94
C GLN A 72 4.13 -5.79 -19.13
N ALA A 73 3.74 -6.96 -19.66
CA ALA A 73 2.77 -7.85 -19.00
C ALA A 73 3.29 -8.49 -17.69
N ALA A 74 4.58 -8.78 -17.61
CA ALA A 74 5.19 -9.44 -16.46
C ALA A 74 5.27 -8.50 -15.24
N GLY A 75 5.63 -7.23 -15.44
CA GLY A 75 5.72 -6.24 -14.36
C GLY A 75 4.36 -5.99 -13.69
N GLN A 76 3.33 -5.72 -14.50
CA GLN A 76 1.96 -5.51 -13.99
C GLN A 76 1.45 -6.74 -13.22
N ARG A 77 1.77 -7.94 -13.70
CA ARG A 77 1.37 -9.19 -13.02
C ARG A 77 2.09 -9.33 -11.68
N ALA A 78 3.37 -9.02 -11.60
CA ALA A 78 4.14 -9.12 -10.35
C ALA A 78 3.59 -8.19 -9.25
N SER A 79 3.36 -6.92 -9.56
CA SER A 79 2.84 -5.94 -8.59
C SER A 79 1.42 -6.31 -8.13
N SER A 80 0.56 -6.77 -9.05
CA SER A 80 -0.79 -7.28 -8.72
C SER A 80 -0.74 -8.51 -7.80
N VAL A 81 0.04 -9.54 -8.15
CA VAL A 81 0.17 -10.77 -7.33
C VAL A 81 0.72 -10.46 -5.94
N ALA A 82 1.67 -9.52 -5.85
CA ALA A 82 2.23 -9.09 -4.57
C ALA A 82 1.17 -8.47 -3.66
N LEU A 83 0.40 -7.50 -4.16
CA LEU A 83 -0.65 -6.84 -3.40
C LEU A 83 -1.76 -7.83 -3.02
N ASP A 84 -2.24 -8.65 -3.97
CA ASP A 84 -3.31 -9.62 -3.72
C ASP A 84 -2.92 -10.61 -2.62
N HIS A 85 -1.70 -11.16 -2.69
CA HIS A 85 -1.21 -12.09 -1.68
C HIS A 85 -1.04 -11.40 -0.32
N LEU A 86 -0.45 -10.22 -0.29
CA LEU A 86 -0.20 -9.48 0.94
C LEU A 86 -1.52 -9.10 1.62
N ILE A 87 -2.52 -8.61 0.88
CA ILE A 87 -3.86 -8.29 1.39
C ILE A 87 -4.50 -9.54 2.00
N ALA A 88 -4.52 -10.66 1.27
CA ALA A 88 -5.11 -11.90 1.76
C ALA A 88 -4.45 -12.39 3.06
N GLN A 89 -3.11 -12.37 3.12
CA GLN A 89 -2.38 -12.76 4.31
C GLN A 89 -2.61 -11.82 5.50
N LEU A 90 -2.65 -10.50 5.27
CA LEU A 90 -2.97 -9.52 6.32
C LEU A 90 -4.37 -9.73 6.88
N LEU A 91 -5.36 -9.95 6.02
CA LEU A 91 -6.74 -10.21 6.45
C LEU A 91 -6.85 -11.48 7.30
N ASN A 92 -6.17 -12.56 6.90
CA ASN A 92 -6.14 -13.82 7.65
C ASN A 92 -5.39 -13.70 8.99
N ARG A 93 -4.46 -12.75 9.12
CA ARG A 93 -3.65 -12.55 10.32
C ARG A 93 -4.08 -11.37 11.18
N MET A 94 -5.18 -10.66 10.85
CA MET A 94 -5.58 -9.41 11.52
C MET A 94 -5.55 -9.45 13.06
N HIS A 95 -5.84 -10.60 13.67
CA HIS A 95 -5.79 -10.75 15.13
C HIS A 95 -4.40 -10.38 15.72
N CYS A 96 -3.29 -10.75 15.06
CA CYS A 96 -1.93 -10.41 15.46
C CYS A 96 -1.62 -8.91 15.25
N PHE A 97 -2.13 -8.35 14.16
CA PHE A 97 -1.75 -7.01 13.68
C PHE A 97 -2.33 -5.87 14.53
N PHE A 98 -3.42 -6.12 15.25
CA PHE A 98 -4.03 -5.14 16.16
C PHE A 98 -3.56 -5.24 17.62
N HIS A 99 -2.66 -6.16 17.97
CA HIS A 99 -2.15 -6.33 19.33
C HIS A 99 -0.74 -5.72 19.48
N LEU A 100 -0.65 -4.40 19.35
CA LEU A 100 0.56 -3.62 19.64
C LEU A 100 0.61 -3.25 21.13
N SER A 101 0.65 -4.26 22.00
CA SER A 101 0.92 -4.04 23.43
C SER A 101 2.42 -3.94 23.66
N ASP A 102 2.84 -3.12 24.64
CA ASP A 102 4.25 -2.97 25.01
C ASP A 102 4.92 -4.33 25.25
N GLY A 103 5.99 -4.60 24.49
CA GLY A 103 6.78 -5.84 24.57
C GLY A 103 6.57 -6.87 23.45
N ARG A 104 5.72 -6.63 22.44
CA ARG A 104 5.56 -7.54 21.28
C ARG A 104 5.94 -6.96 19.92
N ASP A 105 6.59 -5.80 19.91
CA ASP A 105 6.95 -5.12 18.66
C ASP A 105 7.94 -5.95 17.81
N ASP A 106 8.90 -6.66 18.43
CA ASP A 106 9.86 -7.50 17.69
C ASP A 106 9.18 -8.69 17.01
N ALA A 107 8.21 -9.32 17.67
CA ALA A 107 7.42 -10.40 17.09
C ALA A 107 6.56 -9.89 15.92
N PHE A 108 6.07 -8.65 16.03
CA PHE A 108 5.31 -8.01 14.97
C PHE A 108 6.21 -7.68 13.76
N VAL A 109 7.39 -7.12 14.00
CA VAL A 109 8.42 -6.89 12.97
C VAL A 109 8.81 -8.21 12.29
N ALA A 110 9.01 -9.29 13.05
CA ALA A 110 9.30 -10.60 12.48
C ALA A 110 8.14 -11.12 11.60
N ALA A 111 6.89 -10.94 12.03
CA ALA A 111 5.72 -11.32 11.23
C ALA A 111 5.59 -10.52 9.93
N LEU A 112 5.96 -9.23 9.94
CA LEU A 112 6.02 -8.39 8.72
C LEU A 112 7.12 -8.85 7.77
N LYS A 113 8.30 -9.22 8.28
CA LYS A 113 9.37 -9.80 7.45
C LYS A 113 8.95 -11.13 6.83
N ASP A 114 8.35 -12.01 7.62
CA ASP A 114 7.81 -13.31 7.16
C ASP A 114 6.75 -13.12 6.06
N LEU A 115 5.86 -12.14 6.21
CA LEU A 115 4.87 -11.78 5.20
C LEU A 115 5.52 -11.41 3.85
N LEU A 116 6.61 -10.63 3.89
CA LEU A 116 7.36 -10.29 2.67
C LEU A 116 8.04 -11.51 2.04
N GLN A 117 8.63 -12.39 2.84
CA GLN A 117 9.25 -13.62 2.35
C GLN A 117 8.23 -14.53 1.65
N GLN A 118 7.02 -14.65 2.22
CA GLN A 118 5.94 -15.43 1.62
C GLN A 118 5.43 -14.79 0.32
N THR A 119 5.32 -13.46 0.30
CA THR A 119 4.96 -12.73 -0.91
C THR A 119 5.99 -12.95 -2.02
N HIS A 120 7.29 -12.87 -1.70
CA HIS A 120 8.38 -13.18 -2.63
C HIS A 120 8.29 -14.62 -3.17
N ALA A 121 8.10 -15.61 -2.28
CA ALA A 121 7.95 -17.01 -2.67
C ALA A 121 6.73 -17.23 -3.58
N ARG A 122 5.61 -16.51 -3.33
CA ARG A 122 4.41 -16.60 -4.17
C ARG A 122 4.66 -16.10 -5.59
N ILE A 123 5.37 -14.98 -5.76
CA ILE A 123 5.73 -14.43 -7.07
C ILE A 123 6.68 -15.38 -7.80
N LEU A 124 7.69 -15.92 -7.12
CA LEU A 124 8.59 -16.92 -7.71
C LEU A 124 7.85 -18.17 -8.19
N ALA A 125 6.89 -18.66 -7.40
CA ALA A 125 6.07 -19.81 -7.77
C ALA A 125 5.21 -19.53 -9.01
N GLU A 126 4.57 -18.36 -9.08
CA GLU A 126 3.79 -17.95 -10.25
C GLU A 126 4.69 -17.86 -11.50
N ALA A 127 5.83 -17.18 -11.40
CA ALA A 127 6.79 -17.00 -12.49
C ALA A 127 7.41 -18.33 -13.00
N ALA A 128 7.38 -19.39 -12.18
CA ALA A 128 7.83 -20.72 -12.58
C ALA A 128 6.78 -21.47 -13.43
N THR A 129 5.51 -21.12 -13.32
CA THR A 129 4.41 -21.78 -14.03
C THR A 129 4.11 -21.18 -15.40
N ASN A 130 4.51 -19.93 -15.66
CA ASN A 130 4.27 -19.24 -16.91
C ASN A 130 5.57 -18.67 -17.50
N ASP A 131 5.98 -19.17 -18.66
CA ASP A 131 7.19 -18.73 -19.35
C ASP A 131 7.16 -17.24 -19.74
N ALA A 132 5.98 -16.67 -19.98
CA ALA A 132 5.81 -15.24 -20.28
C ALA A 132 6.03 -14.33 -19.05
N GLU A 133 5.96 -14.89 -17.85
CA GLU A 133 6.14 -14.19 -16.57
C GLU A 133 7.52 -14.49 -15.95
N ARG A 134 8.38 -15.20 -16.67
CA ARG A 134 9.74 -15.50 -16.21
C ARG A 134 10.52 -14.21 -15.93
N GLY A 135 11.01 -14.10 -14.70
CA GLY A 135 11.80 -12.95 -14.27
C GLY A 135 10.96 -11.72 -13.94
N MET A 136 9.63 -11.87 -13.79
CA MET A 136 8.81 -10.81 -13.23
C MET A 136 9.26 -10.48 -11.80
N GLY A 137 9.20 -9.20 -11.46
CA GLY A 137 9.48 -8.74 -10.11
C GLY A 137 8.75 -7.45 -9.81
N THR A 138 8.75 -7.07 -8.55
CA THR A 138 8.14 -5.80 -8.14
C THR A 138 8.86 -5.26 -6.91
N THR A 139 8.90 -3.95 -6.80
CA THR A 139 9.16 -3.29 -5.52
C THR A 139 7.94 -3.43 -4.62
N LEU A 140 8.12 -3.19 -3.32
CA LEU A 140 7.03 -3.07 -2.37
C LEU A 140 7.44 -2.11 -1.27
N THR A 141 6.69 -1.03 -1.10
CA THR A 141 6.80 -0.14 0.06
C THR A 141 5.45 -0.03 0.72
N MET A 142 5.39 -0.39 2.00
CA MET A 142 4.18 -0.42 2.81
C MET A 142 4.36 0.42 4.08
N ALA A 143 3.36 1.22 4.42
CA ALA A 143 3.23 1.81 5.75
C ALA A 143 1.99 1.20 6.43
N TYR A 144 2.22 0.52 7.54
CA TYR A 144 1.19 0.00 8.43
C TYR A 144 1.09 0.90 9.66
N ILE A 145 -0.03 1.61 9.79
CA ILE A 145 -0.22 2.65 10.80
C ILE A 145 -1.29 2.18 11.79
N VAL A 146 -0.94 2.12 13.06
CA VAL A 146 -1.88 1.96 14.18
C VAL A 146 -1.47 2.99 15.21
N TRP A 147 -2.21 4.09 15.26
CA TRP A 147 -1.84 5.28 15.99
C TRP A 147 -1.39 5.01 17.45
N PRO A 148 -0.28 5.60 17.92
CA PRO A 148 0.63 6.52 17.22
C PRO A 148 1.78 5.81 16.48
N ARG A 149 1.74 4.49 16.33
CA ARG A 149 2.85 3.71 15.75
C ARG A 149 2.68 3.53 14.25
N MET A 150 3.79 3.57 13.53
CA MET A 150 3.89 3.22 12.12
C MET A 150 5.03 2.20 11.92
N TYR A 151 4.78 1.23 11.07
CA TYR A 151 5.76 0.27 10.58
C TYR A 151 5.90 0.43 9.08
N VAL A 152 7.09 0.83 8.64
CA VAL A 152 7.45 0.90 7.22
C VAL A 152 8.12 -0.41 6.85
N VAL A 153 7.63 -1.05 5.79
CA VAL A 153 8.14 -2.32 5.28
C VAL A 153 8.51 -2.12 3.82
N HIS A 154 9.73 -2.49 3.44
CA HIS A 154 10.30 -2.02 2.19
C HIS A 154 11.23 -3.04 1.51
N VAL A 155 11.07 -3.14 0.18
CA VAL A 155 11.95 -3.82 -0.78
C VAL A 155 11.93 -3.02 -2.09
N GLY A 156 13.10 -2.67 -2.63
CA GLY A 156 13.23 -1.98 -3.93
C GLY A 156 13.67 -0.53 -3.78
N ASP A 157 13.20 0.36 -4.64
CA ASP A 157 13.55 1.80 -4.66
C ASP A 157 12.35 2.74 -4.68
N SER A 158 11.13 2.21 -4.55
CA SER A 158 10.00 3.00 -4.07
C SER A 158 10.30 3.54 -2.67
N ARG A 159 9.75 4.69 -2.28
CA ARG A 159 10.17 5.38 -1.07
C ARG A 159 9.01 5.71 -0.14
N CYS A 160 9.31 5.75 1.15
CA CYS A 160 8.43 6.29 2.19
C CYS A 160 9.11 7.47 2.87
N TYR A 161 8.38 8.57 3.03
CA TYR A 161 8.83 9.79 3.66
C TYR A 161 7.94 10.17 4.83
N LEU A 162 8.56 10.74 5.86
CA LEU A 162 7.87 11.42 6.96
C LEU A 162 8.12 12.92 6.84
N ILE A 163 7.05 13.69 6.69
CA ILE A 163 7.09 15.14 6.65
C ILE A 163 6.57 15.67 7.98
N ARG A 164 7.47 16.28 8.76
CA ARG A 164 7.19 16.80 10.10
C ARG A 164 7.74 18.21 10.23
N LYS A 165 6.86 19.17 10.55
CA LYS A 165 7.22 20.59 10.75
C LYS A 165 8.04 21.17 9.58
N GLY A 166 7.61 20.87 8.35
CA GLY A 166 8.25 21.35 7.11
C GLY A 166 9.57 20.67 6.75
N ARG A 167 9.96 19.58 7.42
CA ARG A 167 11.12 18.76 7.04
C ARG A 167 10.65 17.42 6.51
N CYS A 168 11.16 17.02 5.35
CA CYS A 168 10.92 15.71 4.74
C CYS A 168 12.11 14.79 5.02
N GLU A 169 11.87 13.70 5.73
CA GLU A 169 12.86 12.64 6.00
C GLU A 169 12.48 11.39 5.20
N GLN A 170 13.41 10.85 4.41
CA GLN A 170 13.26 9.53 3.81
C GLN A 170 13.44 8.44 4.87
N LEU A 171 12.45 7.57 5.02
CA LEU A 171 12.47 6.49 6.02
C LEU A 171 13.07 5.18 5.49
N THR A 172 13.02 4.96 4.18
CA THR A 172 13.51 3.76 3.48
C THR A 172 14.90 3.97 2.90
N THR A 173 15.65 2.88 2.69
CA THR A 173 16.92 2.92 1.93
C THR A 173 16.74 2.25 0.58
N ASP A 174 17.05 2.94 -0.51
CA ASP A 174 16.91 2.39 -1.86
C ASP A 174 17.79 1.14 -2.05
N HIS A 175 17.20 0.03 -2.48
CA HIS A 175 17.92 -1.22 -2.75
C HIS A 175 18.50 -1.26 -4.18
N THR A 176 19.18 -0.18 -4.55
CA THR A 176 19.88 -0.02 -5.83
C THR A 176 21.36 -0.35 -5.69
N LEU A 177 22.01 -0.77 -6.78
CA LEU A 177 23.43 -1.09 -6.79
C LEU A 177 24.28 0.18 -6.58
N ALA A 178 23.83 1.33 -7.08
CA ALA A 178 24.46 2.62 -6.79
C ALA A 178 24.50 2.90 -5.28
N ARG A 179 23.35 2.78 -4.59
CA ARG A 179 23.26 2.97 -3.14
C ARG A 179 24.17 2.01 -2.38
N LYS A 180 24.15 0.73 -2.75
CA LYS A 180 25.01 -0.30 -2.15
C LYS A 180 26.51 0.02 -2.29
N LEU A 181 26.92 0.61 -3.42
CA LEU A 181 28.31 1.03 -3.63
C LEU A 181 28.69 2.25 -2.79
N VAL A 182 27.76 3.20 -2.61
CA VAL A 182 27.96 4.34 -1.71
C VAL A 182 28.14 3.85 -0.28
N ASP A 183 27.25 2.99 0.21
CA ASP A 183 27.31 2.45 1.56
C ASP A 183 28.59 1.62 1.81
N ALA A 184 29.12 0.97 0.78
CA ALA A 184 30.39 0.24 0.83
C ALA A 184 31.65 1.14 0.67
N GLY A 185 31.48 2.45 0.49
CA GLY A 185 32.58 3.40 0.24
C GLY A 185 33.22 3.29 -1.14
N GLY A 186 32.62 2.52 -2.06
CA GLY A 186 33.05 2.35 -3.45
C GLY A 186 32.56 3.46 -4.39
N MET A 187 31.67 4.33 -3.91
CA MET A 187 31.12 5.48 -4.62
C MET A 187 30.91 6.63 -3.64
N ARG A 188 31.06 7.87 -4.10
CA ARG A 188 30.73 9.04 -3.27
C ARG A 188 29.23 9.33 -3.35
N PRO A 189 28.56 9.77 -2.27
CA PRO A 189 27.12 10.04 -2.29
C PRO A 189 26.68 11.00 -3.38
N GLU A 190 27.51 11.98 -3.75
CA GLU A 190 27.18 12.99 -4.76
C GLU A 190 27.11 12.40 -6.18
N ASP A 191 27.77 11.27 -6.41
CA ASP A 191 27.80 10.57 -7.69
C ASP A 191 26.64 9.57 -7.84
N GLU A 192 25.89 9.28 -6.76
CA GLU A 192 24.83 8.26 -6.72
C GLU A 192 23.74 8.51 -7.77
N ALA A 193 23.24 9.75 -7.84
CA ALA A 193 22.15 10.14 -8.75
C ALA A 193 22.53 10.10 -10.24
N HIS A 194 23.84 10.18 -10.55
CA HIS A 194 24.35 10.21 -11.93
C HIS A 194 24.95 8.87 -12.36
N SER A 195 24.89 7.86 -11.49
CA SER A 195 25.44 6.55 -11.75
C SER A 195 24.62 5.80 -12.80
N ARG A 196 25.29 5.02 -13.65
CA ARG A 196 24.62 4.06 -14.54
C ARG A 196 23.90 2.93 -13.78
N TRP A 197 24.17 2.80 -12.48
CA TRP A 197 23.64 1.75 -11.61
C TRP A 197 22.48 2.21 -10.73
N THR A 198 22.00 3.44 -10.89
CA THR A 198 20.92 4.02 -10.08
C THR A 198 19.61 3.26 -10.25
N ASN A 199 19.36 2.71 -11.44
CA ASN A 199 18.14 1.96 -11.75
C ASN A 199 18.35 0.43 -11.70
N VAL A 200 19.48 -0.04 -11.16
CA VAL A 200 19.81 -1.47 -11.07
C VAL A 200 19.50 -1.95 -9.67
N LEU A 201 18.36 -2.61 -9.51
CA LEU A 201 17.90 -3.15 -8.23
C LEU A 201 18.59 -4.47 -7.89
N TRP A 202 19.09 -4.57 -6.65
CA TRP A 202 19.66 -5.83 -6.14
C TRP A 202 18.67 -6.59 -5.23
N ASN A 203 17.59 -5.94 -4.79
CA ASN A 203 16.57 -6.53 -3.91
C ASN A 203 15.16 -6.16 -4.41
N VAL A 204 14.44 -7.13 -4.96
CA VAL A 204 13.05 -7.00 -5.41
C VAL A 204 12.27 -8.28 -5.10
N LEU A 205 10.95 -8.19 -4.93
CA LEU A 205 10.11 -9.37 -4.82
C LEU A 205 10.06 -10.09 -6.18
N GLY A 206 10.13 -11.43 -6.18
CA GLY A 206 10.19 -12.22 -7.43
C GLY A 206 11.54 -12.21 -8.16
N GLY A 207 12.49 -11.35 -7.76
CA GLY A 207 13.81 -11.27 -8.39
C GLY A 207 14.64 -12.53 -8.16
N LYS A 208 15.28 -13.03 -9.22
CA LYS A 208 16.28 -14.10 -9.14
C LYS A 208 17.65 -13.52 -8.78
N GLY A 209 17.82 -13.13 -7.52
CA GLY A 209 19.14 -12.79 -6.96
C GLY A 209 19.88 -14.05 -6.50
N GLU A 210 21.21 -14.00 -6.46
CA GLU A 210 22.04 -15.01 -5.76
C GLU A 210 21.89 -14.95 -4.23
N HIS A 211 21.25 -13.89 -3.73
CA HIS A 211 21.05 -13.63 -2.31
C HIS A 211 19.57 -13.74 -1.93
N GLU A 212 19.32 -14.15 -0.68
CA GLU A 212 17.99 -14.13 -0.08
C GLU A 212 17.43 -12.69 -0.06
N LEU A 213 16.10 -12.59 -0.21
CA LEU A 213 15.38 -11.32 -0.10
C LEU A 213 15.67 -10.67 1.26
N VAL A 214 16.08 -9.40 1.25
CA VAL A 214 16.30 -8.63 2.48
C VAL A 214 15.04 -7.80 2.78
N ALA A 215 14.24 -8.23 3.75
CA ALA A 215 13.05 -7.46 4.18
C ALA A 215 13.44 -6.36 5.18
N GLU A 216 13.39 -5.10 4.74
CA GLU A 216 13.57 -3.94 5.60
C GLU A 216 12.27 -3.63 6.35
N VAL A 217 12.35 -3.48 7.67
CA VAL A 217 11.22 -3.05 8.50
C VAL A 217 11.71 -2.00 9.49
N ARG A 218 11.13 -0.80 9.42
CA ARG A 218 11.44 0.33 10.29
C ARG A 218 10.22 0.75 11.10
N ARG A 219 10.36 0.81 12.42
CA ARG A 219 9.36 1.39 13.32
C ARG A 219 9.56 2.90 13.43
N THR A 220 8.46 3.64 13.42
CA THR A 220 8.43 5.09 13.60
C THR A 220 7.25 5.49 14.49
N GLU A 221 7.47 6.43 15.42
CA GLU A 221 6.40 7.04 16.22
C GLU A 221 5.90 8.31 15.54
N LEU A 222 4.59 8.39 15.33
CA LEU A 222 3.88 9.50 14.73
C LEU A 222 3.38 10.48 15.80
N VAL A 223 3.30 11.75 15.41
CA VAL A 223 2.68 12.82 16.19
C VAL A 223 1.67 13.56 15.34
N GLU A 224 0.78 14.32 15.98
CA GLU A 224 -0.23 15.08 15.22
C GLU A 224 0.43 16.12 14.32
N GLY A 225 -0.09 16.23 13.09
CA GLY A 225 0.44 17.10 12.05
C GLY A 225 1.56 16.46 11.20
N ASP A 226 1.90 15.20 11.45
CA ASP A 226 2.76 14.45 10.53
C ASP A 226 2.02 14.11 9.23
N THR A 227 2.75 14.18 8.12
CA THR A 227 2.32 13.64 6.83
C THR A 227 3.23 12.49 6.44
N VAL A 228 2.64 11.36 6.10
CA VAL A 228 3.30 10.18 5.55
C VAL A 228 3.10 10.18 4.04
N LEU A 229 4.19 10.07 3.27
CA LEU A 229 4.15 10.05 1.81
C LEU A 229 4.85 8.80 1.30
N LEU A 230 4.17 7.98 0.49
CA LEU A 230 4.78 6.88 -0.25
C LEU A 230 4.79 7.21 -1.73
N CYS A 231 5.82 6.81 -2.46
CA CYS A 231 5.85 6.99 -3.92
C CYS A 231 6.69 5.93 -4.63
N SER A 232 6.39 5.71 -5.92
CA SER A 232 7.30 5.02 -6.85
C SER A 232 8.46 5.93 -7.26
N ASP A 233 9.43 5.36 -7.96
CA ASP A 233 10.63 6.08 -8.39
C ASP A 233 10.32 7.17 -9.45
N GLY A 234 9.24 6.99 -10.22
CA GLY A 234 8.75 7.98 -11.17
C GLY A 234 8.34 9.31 -10.53
N LEU A 235 8.14 9.36 -9.21
CA LEU A 235 8.03 10.63 -8.46
C LEU A 235 9.40 11.09 -7.92
N SER A 236 10.10 10.20 -7.22
CA SER A 236 11.28 10.54 -6.43
C SER A 236 12.52 10.89 -7.27
N ARG A 237 12.54 10.47 -8.54
CA ARG A 237 13.57 10.86 -9.51
C ARG A 237 13.51 12.35 -9.89
N TYR A 238 12.32 12.96 -9.84
CA TYR A 238 12.12 14.33 -10.30
C TYR A 238 11.96 15.34 -9.16
N LEU A 239 11.44 14.92 -8.00
CA LEU A 239 11.12 15.81 -6.90
C LEU A 239 12.04 15.56 -5.71
N SER A 240 12.71 16.63 -5.25
CA SER A 240 13.55 16.58 -4.06
C SER A 240 12.72 16.60 -2.78
N THR A 241 13.35 16.24 -1.65
CA THR A 241 12.75 16.30 -0.31
C THR A 241 12.23 17.68 0.05
N GLU A 242 12.90 18.74 -0.42
CA GLU A 242 12.50 20.13 -0.21
C GLU A 242 11.20 20.44 -0.96
N THR A 243 11.11 20.05 -2.23
CA THR A 243 9.89 20.21 -3.03
C THR A 243 8.73 19.42 -2.44
N LEU A 244 8.97 18.19 -1.99
CA LEU A 244 7.93 17.39 -1.32
C LEU A 244 7.41 18.10 -0.05
N ALA A 245 8.33 18.60 0.79
CA ALA A 245 7.97 19.32 2.01
C ALA A 245 7.18 20.60 1.72
N GLU A 246 7.60 21.38 0.72
CA GLU A 246 6.93 22.62 0.29
C GLU A 246 5.51 22.33 -0.20
N VAL A 247 5.34 21.34 -1.07
CA VAL A 247 4.03 20.99 -1.62
C VAL A 247 3.06 20.54 -0.54
N VAL A 248 3.52 19.72 0.41
CA VAL A 248 2.72 19.27 1.54
C VAL A 248 2.38 20.43 2.48
N LEU A 249 3.33 21.33 2.75
CA LEU A 249 3.11 22.48 3.62
C LEU A 249 2.08 23.46 3.04
N GLU A 250 2.18 23.76 1.75
CA GLU A 250 1.27 24.66 1.06
C GLU A 250 -0.14 24.07 0.89
N GLY A 251 -0.24 22.75 0.67
CA GLY A 251 -1.52 22.07 0.50
C GLY A 251 -2.31 21.87 1.80
N GLY A 252 -1.65 21.91 2.97
CA GLY A 252 -2.33 21.75 4.26
C GLY A 252 -3.14 20.44 4.35
N ASP A 253 -4.43 20.54 4.65
CA ASP A 253 -5.34 19.39 4.78
C ASP A 253 -5.95 18.93 3.43
N GLU A 254 -5.62 19.58 2.30
CA GLU A 254 -6.13 19.25 0.96
C GLU A 254 -5.35 18.11 0.29
N ILE A 255 -5.37 16.92 0.88
CA ILE A 255 -4.53 15.77 0.51
C ILE A 255 -4.67 15.38 -0.98
N GLN A 256 -5.88 15.46 -1.54
CA GLN A 256 -6.11 15.20 -2.97
C GLN A 256 -5.37 16.20 -3.86
N SER A 257 -5.40 17.49 -3.48
CA SER A 257 -4.69 18.57 -4.19
C SER A 257 -3.18 18.36 -4.14
N ILE A 258 -2.66 17.93 -2.97
CA ILE A 258 -1.25 17.55 -2.79
C ILE A 258 -0.86 16.44 -3.78
N CYS A 259 -1.60 15.32 -3.82
CA CYS A 259 -1.31 14.22 -4.74
C CYS A 259 -1.31 14.67 -6.21
N HIS A 260 -2.34 15.42 -6.62
CA HIS A 260 -2.45 15.94 -7.98
C HIS A 260 -1.29 16.86 -8.36
N ARG A 261 -0.90 17.75 -7.44
CA ARG A 261 0.22 18.68 -7.65
C ARG A 261 1.54 17.94 -7.76
N LEU A 262 1.81 16.96 -6.90
CA LEU A 262 3.02 16.15 -6.95
C LEU A 262 3.15 15.40 -8.28
N VAL A 263 2.09 14.71 -8.71
CA VAL A 263 2.07 14.02 -10.02
C VAL A 263 2.24 15.01 -11.17
N GLY A 264 1.58 16.17 -11.11
CA GLY A 264 1.71 17.23 -12.11
C GLY A 264 3.13 17.76 -12.24
N LEU A 265 3.83 17.99 -11.11
CA LEU A 265 5.21 18.44 -11.09
C LEU A 265 6.17 17.39 -11.67
N ALA A 266 6.02 16.12 -11.29
CA ALA A 266 6.86 15.03 -11.83
C ALA A 266 6.64 14.85 -13.34
N ASN A 267 5.39 14.93 -13.80
CA ASN A 267 5.08 14.92 -15.23
C ASN A 267 5.64 16.11 -16.01
N ALA A 268 5.70 17.29 -15.38
CA ALA A 268 6.29 18.49 -15.99
C ALA A 268 7.83 18.42 -16.05
N ALA A 269 8.46 17.72 -15.11
CA ALA A 269 9.91 17.53 -15.04
C ALA A 269 10.44 16.45 -16.00
N GLY A 270 9.58 15.58 -16.53
CA GLY A 270 9.92 14.61 -17.57
C GLY A 270 8.87 13.52 -17.76
N GLY A 271 8.39 12.94 -16.66
CA GLY A 271 7.40 11.87 -16.65
C GLY A 271 7.82 10.65 -17.47
N GLU A 272 9.07 10.19 -17.32
CA GLU A 272 9.60 9.08 -18.11
C GLU A 272 9.13 7.70 -17.63
N ASP A 273 8.66 7.60 -16.40
CA ASP A 273 8.12 6.38 -15.81
C ASP A 273 6.69 6.53 -15.29
N ASN A 274 6.10 5.41 -14.85
CA ASN A 274 4.86 5.43 -14.09
C ASN A 274 5.05 6.20 -12.78
N ILE A 275 4.04 6.98 -12.39
CA ILE A 275 4.12 7.88 -11.24
C ILE A 275 3.01 7.52 -10.28
N THR A 276 3.37 7.01 -9.12
CA THR A 276 2.43 6.67 -8.05
C THR A 276 2.80 7.38 -6.77
N VAL A 277 1.80 7.97 -6.11
CA VAL A 277 1.95 8.66 -4.83
C VAL A 277 0.78 8.35 -3.92
N ILE A 278 1.07 8.12 -2.64
CA ILE A 278 0.09 8.11 -1.56
C ILE A 278 0.51 9.17 -0.55
N VAL A 279 -0.44 9.98 -0.10
CA VAL A 279 -0.27 10.92 1.00
C VAL A 279 -1.29 10.60 2.08
N SER A 280 -0.84 10.48 3.32
CA SER A 280 -1.66 10.29 4.52
C SER A 280 -1.28 11.31 5.59
N GLN A 281 -2.26 11.80 6.33
CA GLN A 281 -2.09 12.61 7.54
C GLN A 281 -2.72 11.87 8.73
N PRO A 282 -1.98 10.93 9.35
CA PRO A 282 -2.51 10.13 10.44
C PRO A 282 -2.85 11.01 11.64
N ARG A 283 -3.98 10.72 12.30
CA ARG A 283 -4.42 11.46 13.50
C ARG A 283 -4.92 10.49 14.57
N SER A 284 -4.87 10.94 15.83
CA SER A 284 -5.54 10.23 16.92
C SER A 284 -7.06 10.31 16.73
N ARG A 285 -7.73 9.17 16.57
CA ARG A 285 -9.20 9.13 16.59
C ARG A 285 -9.68 8.97 18.03
N LYS A 286 -10.52 9.89 18.51
CA LYS A 286 -11.19 9.73 19.80
C LYS A 286 -12.17 8.55 19.72
N PRO A 287 -12.35 7.75 20.80
CA PRO A 287 -13.24 6.59 20.78
C PRO A 287 -14.73 6.88 20.51
N TYR A 288 -15.15 8.15 20.45
CA TYR A 288 -16.54 8.60 20.42
C TYR A 288 -16.94 9.37 19.15
N ASP A 289 -16.05 9.58 18.17
CA ASP A 289 -16.36 10.34 16.94
C ASP A 289 -17.11 9.53 15.87
N ASP A 290 -17.49 8.29 16.17
CA ASP A 290 -18.47 7.53 15.39
C ASP A 290 -19.84 7.74 16.05
N GLU A 291 -20.58 8.77 15.63
CA GLU A 291 -22.02 8.54 15.47
C GLU A 291 -22.14 7.37 14.49
N LEU A 292 -22.73 6.27 14.97
CA LEU A 292 -23.13 5.15 14.14
C LEU A 292 -23.78 5.72 12.87
N PRO A 293 -23.37 5.34 11.66
CA PRO A 293 -24.14 5.72 10.48
C PRO A 293 -25.57 5.24 10.73
N SER A 294 -26.48 6.19 10.96
CA SER A 294 -27.90 5.93 11.14
C SER A 294 -28.34 5.16 9.92
N GLY A 295 -28.87 3.96 10.14
CA GLY A 295 -29.16 2.99 9.10
C GLY A 295 -29.82 3.64 7.88
N GLU A 296 -29.15 3.54 6.74
CA GLU A 296 -29.84 3.69 5.47
C GLU A 296 -30.85 2.54 5.37
N THR A 297 -32.09 2.85 5.74
CA THR A 297 -33.23 2.02 5.44
C THR A 297 -33.33 1.93 3.92
N CYS A 298 -32.88 0.79 3.38
CA CYS A 298 -33.17 0.42 2.00
C CYS A 298 -34.68 0.23 1.87
N SER A 299 -35.39 1.27 1.42
CA SER A 299 -36.80 1.18 1.07
C SER A 299 -36.92 0.26 -0.14
N SER A 300 -37.49 -0.91 0.09
CA SER A 300 -37.93 -1.84 -0.94
C SER A 300 -38.93 -1.15 -1.87
N GLN A 301 -38.50 -0.87 -3.10
CA GLN A 301 -39.44 -0.81 -4.23
C GLN A 301 -39.30 -2.13 -4.99
N THR A 302 -40.34 -2.95 -4.82
CA THR A 302 -40.69 -4.08 -5.66
C THR A 302 -40.83 -3.62 -7.11
N GLU A 303 -39.91 -4.05 -7.97
CA GLU A 303 -40.21 -4.34 -9.36
C GLU A 303 -39.64 -5.71 -9.72
N SER A 304 -40.53 -6.58 -10.19
CA SER A 304 -40.28 -7.96 -10.60
C SER A 304 -39.35 -8.00 -11.83
N PRO A 305 -38.40 -8.94 -11.94
CA PRO A 305 -37.55 -9.04 -13.13
C PRO A 305 -38.25 -9.82 -14.25
N PRO A 306 -38.09 -9.44 -15.54
CA PRO A 306 -38.29 -10.37 -16.64
C PRO A 306 -37.06 -11.27 -16.81
N ALA A 307 -37.31 -12.46 -17.34
CA ALA A 307 -36.40 -13.59 -17.38
C ALA A 307 -35.22 -13.44 -18.37
N ASP A 308 -34.18 -14.21 -18.02
CA ASP A 308 -33.20 -14.85 -18.89
C ASP A 308 -32.03 -14.00 -19.41
N GLN A 309 -30.82 -14.28 -18.90
CA GLN A 309 -29.66 -14.68 -19.71
C GLN A 309 -28.50 -15.16 -18.83
N ARG A 310 -27.97 -16.32 -19.22
CA ARG A 310 -26.84 -17.05 -18.63
C ARG A 310 -25.55 -16.23 -18.60
N SER A 311 -24.82 -16.25 -17.47
CA SER A 311 -23.35 -16.34 -17.53
C SER A 311 -22.76 -16.96 -16.25
N THR A 312 -21.96 -18.00 -16.51
CA THR A 312 -20.89 -18.66 -15.76
C THR A 312 -20.36 -18.01 -14.47
N VAL A 313 -20.54 -18.71 -13.35
CA VAL A 313 -19.69 -18.62 -12.15
C VAL A 313 -18.58 -19.66 -12.28
N LYS A 314 -17.31 -19.28 -12.10
CA LYS A 314 -16.20 -20.21 -11.87
C LYS A 314 -16.17 -20.57 -10.39
N GLU A 315 -16.66 -21.76 -10.05
CA GLU A 315 -16.32 -22.44 -8.80
C GLU A 315 -14.94 -23.09 -8.96
N PHE A 316 -14.06 -22.88 -7.99
CA PHE A 316 -12.89 -23.72 -7.78
C PHE A 316 -13.36 -24.92 -6.95
N ALA A 317 -13.36 -26.10 -7.57
CA ALA A 317 -13.66 -27.36 -6.91
C ALA A 317 -12.37 -27.93 -6.29
N ASP A 318 -12.45 -28.25 -4.99
CA ASP A 318 -11.53 -29.16 -4.31
C ASP A 318 -11.96 -30.60 -4.64
N GLU A 319 -11.12 -31.34 -5.36
CA GLU A 319 -11.18 -32.81 -5.43
C GLU A 319 -10.14 -33.39 -4.49
N ASP A 320 -10.57 -34.06 -3.42
CA ASP A 320 -9.78 -35.09 -2.77
C ASP A 320 -10.72 -36.21 -2.32
N THR A 321 -10.73 -37.29 -3.11
CA THR A 321 -11.43 -38.55 -2.79
C THR A 321 -10.36 -39.62 -2.59
N LEU A 322 -10.20 -40.10 -1.35
CA LEU A 322 -9.53 -41.38 -1.07
C LEU A 322 -10.56 -42.51 -1.09
N PRO A 323 -10.27 -43.68 -1.69
CA PRO A 323 -11.20 -44.79 -1.72
C PRO A 323 -11.07 -45.66 -0.46
N GLY A 324 -12.22 -46.01 0.12
CA GLY A 324 -12.35 -47.13 1.05
C GLY A 324 -12.93 -48.35 0.34
N THR A 325 -12.32 -49.50 0.65
CA THR A 325 -12.56 -50.90 0.27
C THR A 325 -12.05 -51.36 -1.09
#